data_AF-A0ABD0PHX8-F1
#
_entry.id   AF-A0ABD0PHX8-F1
#
_cell.length_a   1.000
_cell.length_b   1.000
_cell.length_c   1.000
_cell.angle_alpha   90.00
_cell.angle_beta   90.00
_cell.angle_gamma   90.00
#
_symmetry.space_group_name_H-M   'P 1'
#
loop_
_entity.id
_entity.type
_entity.pdbx_description
1 polymer ?
#
loop_
_entity_poly.entity_id
_entity_poly.type
_entity_poly.pdbx_seq_one_letter_code
_entity_poly.pdbx_strand_id
1 'polypeptide(L)'
;EFNSNVQDLLTKMAKCEETINTLPAPSFILDTVCAQLQEHRVLVGEVQSYGERKTSVETAATRLSELSRKDDCDVVQNLIMTVQDRYKKLHQHTTERGKTLEDVKRHAKQFNESWHLLVDWMTEVEQTLDTHKEIAVSQEEIKQQLTEQK
;
A
#
# COMPACT_ATOMS: atom_id res chain seq x y z
N GLU A 1 -1.46 32.86 -18.03
CA GLU A 1 -1.08 32.21 -16.76
C GLU A 1 -1.99 31.03 -16.39
N PHE A 2 -3.31 31.24 -16.24
CA PHE A 2 -4.29 30.18 -15.91
C PHE A 2 -4.14 28.90 -16.76
N ASN A 3 -4.19 29.03 -18.09
CA ASN A 3 -4.07 27.87 -18.99
C ASN A 3 -2.73 27.12 -18.79
N SER A 4 -1.63 27.83 -18.58
CA SER A 4 -0.32 27.20 -18.34
C SER A 4 -0.32 26.37 -17.05
N ASN A 5 -0.93 26.90 -15.98
CA ASN A 5 -1.04 26.19 -14.70
C ASN A 5 -1.92 24.95 -14.81
N VAL A 6 -3.02 25.04 -15.56
CA VAL A 6 -3.89 23.88 -15.86
C VAL A 6 -3.12 22.80 -16.61
N GLN A 7 -2.42 23.17 -17.70
CA GLN A 7 -1.68 22.20 -18.52
C GLN A 7 -0.53 21.55 -17.74
N ASP A 8 0.21 22.32 -16.94
CA ASP A 8 1.25 21.79 -16.05
C ASP A 8 0.67 20.77 -15.05
N LEU A 9 -0.43 21.13 -14.40
CA LEU A 9 -1.09 20.24 -13.44
C LEU A 9 -1.60 18.96 -14.11
N LEU A 10 -2.26 19.06 -15.27
CA LEU A 10 -2.75 17.92 -16.04
C LEU A 10 -1.61 16.99 -16.50
N THR A 11 -0.49 17.57 -16.92
CA THR A 11 0.70 16.81 -17.35
C THR A 11 1.33 16.07 -16.18
N LYS A 12 1.47 16.74 -15.03
CA LYS A 12 2.01 16.13 -13.81
C LYS A 12 1.12 15.00 -13.29
N MET A 13 -0.20 15.21 -13.27
CA MET A 13 -1.14 14.14 -12.92
C MET A 13 -1.05 12.95 -13.88
N ALA A 14 -0.93 13.19 -15.19
CA ALA A 14 -0.79 12.11 -16.17
C ALA A 14 0.51 11.29 -15.98
N LYS A 15 1.62 11.97 -15.68
CA LYS A 15 2.89 11.29 -15.36
C LYS A 15 2.78 10.47 -14.06
N CYS A 16 2.07 11.01 -13.07
CA CYS A 16 1.79 10.31 -11.82
C CYS A 16 0.94 9.05 -12.09
N GLU A 17 -0.13 9.15 -12.91
CA GLU A 17 -0.94 8.01 -13.32
C GLU A 17 -0.11 6.90 -14.01
N GLU A 18 0.77 7.28 -14.94
CA GLU A 18 1.70 6.35 -15.59
C GLU A 18 2.62 5.67 -14.57
N THR A 19 3.16 6.45 -13.63
CA THR A 19 3.98 5.92 -12.54
C THR A 19 3.21 4.89 -11.74
N ILE A 20 1.97 5.18 -11.31
CA ILE A 20 1.15 4.22 -10.55
C ILE A 20 0.88 2.95 -11.35
N ASN A 21 0.60 3.05 -12.64
CA ASN A 21 0.32 1.90 -13.50
C ASN A 21 1.54 0.98 -13.72
N THR A 22 2.74 1.51 -13.52
CA THR A 22 4.00 0.74 -13.63
C THR A 22 4.50 0.19 -12.30
N LEU A 23 3.89 0.59 -11.17
CA LEU A 23 4.28 0.08 -9.86
C LEU A 23 4.02 -1.43 -9.76
N PRO A 24 4.91 -2.18 -9.08
CA PRO A 24 4.71 -3.61 -8.88
C PRO A 24 3.44 -3.89 -8.07
N ALA A 25 2.88 -5.08 -8.31
CA ALA A 25 1.82 -5.62 -7.48
C ALA A 25 2.28 -5.77 -6.02
N PRO A 26 1.35 -5.74 -5.04
CA PRO A 26 1.68 -6.00 -3.64
C PRO A 26 2.44 -7.31 -3.45
N SER A 27 3.57 -7.25 -2.74
CA SER A 27 4.37 -8.44 -2.43
C SER A 27 3.80 -9.19 -1.23
N PHE A 28 3.88 -10.52 -1.23
CA PHE A 28 3.55 -11.35 -0.06
C PHE A 28 4.74 -11.53 0.90
N ILE A 29 5.89 -10.95 0.57
CA ILE A 29 7.05 -10.88 1.47
C ILE A 29 6.88 -9.65 2.36
N LEU A 30 6.87 -9.86 3.70
CA LEU A 30 6.57 -8.83 4.69
C LEU A 30 7.44 -7.58 4.54
N ASP A 31 8.76 -7.75 4.42
CA ASP A 31 9.69 -6.61 4.30
C ASP A 31 9.46 -5.84 3.00
N THR A 32 9.21 -6.55 1.89
CA THR A 32 8.95 -5.93 0.59
C THR A 32 7.66 -5.13 0.60
N VAL A 33 6.55 -5.65 1.15
CA VAL A 33 5.29 -4.89 1.21
C VAL A 33 5.36 -3.71 2.17
N CYS A 34 6.18 -3.80 3.22
CA CYS A 34 6.48 -2.65 4.08
C CYS A 34 7.23 -1.55 3.32
N ALA A 35 8.22 -1.91 2.50
CA ALA A 35 8.91 -0.96 1.63
C ALA A 35 7.95 -0.33 0.59
N GLN A 36 7.13 -1.16 -0.07
CA GLN A 36 6.11 -0.68 -1.02
C GLN A 36 5.13 0.32 -0.37
N LEU A 37 4.72 0.09 0.88
CA LEU A 37 3.87 1.02 1.63
C LEU A 37 4.57 2.34 1.95
N GLN A 38 5.87 2.30 2.27
CA GLN A 38 6.63 3.50 2.54
C GLN A 38 6.78 4.36 1.28
N GLU A 39 7.07 3.76 0.14
CA GLU A 39 7.07 4.46 -1.17
C GLU A 39 5.67 4.99 -1.50
N HIS A 40 4.62 4.20 -1.26
CA HIS A 40 3.25 4.61 -1.51
C HIS A 40 2.83 5.84 -0.68
N ARG A 41 3.37 6.05 0.52
CA ARG A 41 3.12 7.28 1.30
C ARG A 41 3.62 8.53 0.61
N VAL A 42 4.75 8.45 -0.10
CA VAL A 42 5.28 9.57 -0.89
C VAL A 42 4.30 9.92 -2.02
N LEU A 43 3.81 8.89 -2.72
CA LEU A 43 2.80 9.04 -3.75
C LEU A 43 1.50 9.67 -3.22
N VAL A 44 1.01 9.23 -2.06
CA VAL A 44 -0.17 9.83 -1.41
C VAL A 44 0.04 11.33 -1.15
N GLY A 45 1.20 11.71 -0.63
CA GLY A 45 1.55 13.12 -0.41
C GLY A 45 1.61 13.92 -1.71
N GLU A 46 2.19 13.34 -2.77
CA GLU A 46 2.21 13.95 -4.10
C GLU A 46 0.78 14.17 -4.64
N VAL A 47 -0.07 13.16 -4.55
CA VAL A 47 -1.48 13.25 -4.98
C VAL A 47 -2.23 14.29 -4.17
N GLN A 48 -2.03 14.36 -2.85
CA GLN A 48 -2.64 15.39 -2.01
C GLN A 48 -2.24 16.80 -2.46
N SER A 49 -0.97 17.01 -2.82
CA SER A 49 -0.50 18.30 -3.36
C SER A 49 -1.15 18.67 -4.71
N TYR A 50 -1.58 17.69 -5.51
CA TYR A 50 -2.39 17.96 -6.71
C TYR A 50 -3.78 18.45 -6.35
N GLY A 51 -4.37 17.97 -5.25
CA GLY A 51 -5.67 18.45 -4.74
C GLY A 51 -5.63 19.91 -4.30
N GLU A 52 -4.55 20.34 -3.66
CA GLU A 52 -4.34 21.75 -3.28
C GLU A 52 -4.17 22.64 -4.51
N ARG A 53 -3.38 22.19 -5.49
CA ARG A 53 -3.19 22.89 -6.77
C ARG A 53 -4.46 22.97 -7.60
N LYS A 54 -5.25 21.88 -7.65
CA LYS A 54 -6.58 21.85 -8.24
C LYS A 54 -7.45 22.95 -7.62
N THR A 55 -7.53 23.02 -6.29
CA THR A 55 -8.32 24.03 -5.57
C THR A 55 -7.88 25.46 -5.92
N SER A 56 -6.56 25.67 -6.05
CA SER A 56 -5.99 26.96 -6.45
C SER A 56 -6.40 27.34 -7.88
N VAL A 57 -6.36 26.37 -8.80
CA VAL A 57 -6.78 26.54 -10.20
C VAL A 57 -8.29 26.81 -10.29
N GLU A 58 -9.12 26.11 -9.51
CA GLU A 58 -10.57 26.37 -9.42
C GLU A 58 -10.86 27.81 -8.95
N THR A 59 -10.13 28.28 -7.94
CA THR A 59 -10.26 29.66 -7.45
C THR A 59 -9.87 30.69 -8.53
N ALA A 60 -8.79 30.41 -9.27
CA ALA A 60 -8.37 31.26 -10.38
C ALA A 60 -9.39 31.26 -11.54
N ALA A 61 -10.00 30.11 -11.83
CA ALA A 61 -11.05 29.99 -12.84
C ALA A 61 -12.28 30.83 -12.48
N THR A 62 -12.74 30.81 -11.23
CA THR A 62 -13.88 31.63 -10.79
C THR A 62 -13.62 33.11 -11.05
N ARG A 63 -12.46 33.62 -10.65
CA ARG A 63 -12.06 35.03 -10.88
C ARG A 63 -11.96 35.36 -12.37
N LEU A 64 -11.45 34.44 -13.17
CA LEU A 64 -11.34 34.63 -14.62
C LEU A 64 -12.73 34.70 -15.27
N SER A 65 -13.65 33.83 -14.87
CA SER A 65 -15.03 33.80 -15.40
C SER A 65 -15.83 35.05 -15.06
N GLU A 66 -15.59 35.70 -13.91
CA GLU A 66 -16.23 36.96 -13.54
C GLU A 66 -15.86 38.13 -14.48
N LEU A 67 -14.69 38.07 -15.13
CA LEU A 67 -14.16 39.13 -15.98
C LEU A 67 -14.27 38.81 -17.49
N SER A 68 -14.83 37.65 -17.83
CA SER A 68 -14.78 37.10 -19.19
C SER A 68 -16.13 37.10 -19.90
N ARG A 69 -16.09 36.91 -21.22
CA ARG A 69 -17.31 36.68 -22.04
C ARG A 69 -17.81 35.25 -21.83
N LYS A 70 -19.08 35.01 -22.13
CA LYS A 70 -19.73 33.70 -21.90
C LYS A 70 -18.98 32.53 -22.56
N ASP A 71 -18.57 32.66 -23.81
CA ASP A 71 -17.88 31.57 -24.53
C ASP A 71 -16.52 31.22 -23.89
N ASP A 72 -15.80 32.21 -23.36
CA ASP A 72 -14.55 31.99 -22.63
C ASP A 72 -14.80 31.28 -21.29
N CYS A 73 -15.92 31.58 -20.62
CA CYS A 73 -16.32 30.91 -19.38
C CYS A 73 -16.59 29.41 -19.60
N ASP A 74 -17.22 29.04 -20.73
CA ASP A 74 -17.50 27.63 -21.06
C ASP A 74 -16.19 26.85 -21.29
N VAL A 75 -15.20 27.46 -21.94
CA VAL A 75 -13.86 26.86 -22.12
C VAL A 75 -13.17 26.66 -20.77
N VAL A 76 -13.18 27.68 -19.91
CA VAL A 76 -12.60 27.61 -18.55
C VAL A 76 -13.27 26.50 -17.73
N GLN A 77 -14.60 26.41 -17.77
CA GLN A 77 -15.34 25.37 -17.05
C GLN A 77 -14.98 23.96 -17.53
N ASN A 78 -14.88 23.74 -18.83
CA ASN A 78 -14.48 22.44 -19.39
C ASN A 78 -13.06 22.02 -18.96
N LEU A 79 -12.14 22.97 -18.90
CA LEU A 79 -10.79 22.73 -18.37
C LEU A 79 -10.81 22.32 -16.89
N ILE A 80 -11.59 23.02 -16.07
CA ILE A 80 -11.76 22.67 -14.65
C ILE A 80 -12.36 21.29 -14.47
N MET A 81 -13.41 20.95 -15.22
CA MET A 81 -14.02 19.61 -15.19
C MET A 81 -12.99 18.52 -15.53
N THR A 82 -12.12 18.78 -16.51
CA THR A 82 -11.04 17.85 -16.88
C THR A 82 -10.04 17.65 -15.74
N VAL A 83 -9.61 18.72 -15.07
CA VAL A 83 -8.72 18.65 -13.89
C VAL A 83 -9.41 17.88 -12.75
N GLN A 84 -10.68 18.16 -12.49
CA GLN A 84 -11.46 17.52 -11.44
C GLN A 84 -11.60 16.01 -11.66
N ASP A 85 -12.00 15.58 -12.87
CA ASP A 85 -12.18 14.17 -13.20
C ASP A 85 -10.85 13.40 -13.11
N ARG A 86 -9.78 13.97 -13.66
CA ARG A 86 -8.45 13.36 -13.58
C ARG A 86 -7.98 13.21 -12.14
N TYR A 87 -8.06 14.28 -11.34
CA TYR A 87 -7.71 14.22 -9.93
C TYR A 87 -8.53 13.17 -9.18
N LYS A 88 -9.84 13.10 -9.42
CA LYS A 88 -10.73 12.12 -8.78
C LYS A 88 -10.29 10.69 -9.09
N LYS A 89 -10.01 10.38 -10.35
CA LYS A 89 -9.54 9.06 -10.78
C LYS A 89 -8.20 8.71 -10.16
N LEU A 90 -7.24 9.62 -10.22
CA LEU A 90 -5.91 9.45 -9.64
C LEU A 90 -5.98 9.23 -8.12
N HIS A 91 -6.77 10.04 -7.41
CA HIS A 91 -6.98 9.90 -5.97
C HIS A 91 -7.65 8.58 -5.59
N GLN A 92 -8.68 8.17 -6.34
CA GLN A 92 -9.34 6.89 -6.13
C GLN A 92 -8.37 5.72 -6.33
N HIS A 93 -7.64 5.70 -7.45
CA HIS A 93 -6.68 4.65 -7.75
C HIS A 93 -5.57 4.56 -6.69
N THR A 94 -5.05 5.70 -6.24
CA THR A 94 -4.06 5.77 -5.16
C THR A 94 -4.63 5.20 -3.86
N THR A 95 -5.86 5.57 -3.51
CA THR A 95 -6.54 5.09 -2.30
C THR A 95 -6.78 3.59 -2.32
N GLU A 96 -7.23 3.05 -3.46
CA GLU A 96 -7.46 1.62 -3.65
C GLU A 96 -6.17 0.83 -3.51
N ARG A 97 -5.09 1.28 -4.17
CA ARG A 97 -3.77 0.66 -4.04
C ARG A 97 -3.30 0.63 -2.58
N GLY A 98 -3.47 1.72 -1.84
CA GLY A 98 -3.12 1.79 -0.42
C GLY A 98 -3.86 0.76 0.43
N LYS A 99 -5.17 0.59 0.19
CA LYS A 99 -5.98 -0.44 0.86
C LYS A 99 -5.45 -1.84 0.56
N THR A 100 -5.19 -2.15 -0.71
CA THR A 100 -4.67 -3.47 -1.10
C THR A 100 -3.30 -3.76 -0.48
N LEU A 101 -2.40 -2.77 -0.44
CA LEU A 101 -1.09 -2.93 0.18
C LEU A 101 -1.18 -3.22 1.69
N GLU A 102 -2.03 -2.50 2.43
CA GLU A 102 -2.24 -2.77 3.86
C GLU A 102 -2.90 -4.14 4.10
N ASP A 103 -3.86 -4.53 3.26
CA ASP A 103 -4.49 -5.86 3.33
C ASP A 103 -3.47 -6.98 3.12
N VAL A 104 -2.60 -6.85 2.12
CA VAL A 104 -1.55 -7.84 1.84
C VAL A 104 -0.51 -7.87 2.96
N LYS A 105 -0.09 -6.71 3.49
CA LYS A 105 0.80 -6.65 4.65
C LYS A 105 0.22 -7.36 5.86
N ARG A 106 -1.08 -7.18 6.14
CA ARG A 106 -1.75 -7.89 7.25
C ARG A 106 -1.65 -9.40 7.08
N HIS A 107 -1.91 -9.93 5.88
CA HIS A 107 -1.77 -11.36 5.60
C HIS A 107 -0.32 -11.85 5.69
N ALA A 108 0.63 -11.09 5.11
CA ALA A 108 2.05 -11.44 5.17
C ALA A 108 2.56 -11.50 6.61
N LYS A 109 2.12 -10.58 7.47
CA LYS A 109 2.44 -10.57 8.90
C LYS A 109 1.87 -11.80 9.61
N GLN A 110 0.58 -12.10 9.41
CA GLN A 110 -0.06 -13.27 10.04
C GLN A 110 0.61 -14.58 9.62
N PHE A 111 0.97 -14.71 8.33
CA PHE A 111 1.71 -15.87 7.83
C PHE A 111 3.07 -16.00 8.50
N ASN A 112 3.83 -14.90 8.59
CA ASN A 112 5.15 -14.88 9.20
C ASN A 112 5.09 -15.26 10.70
N GLU A 113 4.13 -14.72 11.45
CA GLU A 113 3.89 -15.09 12.86
C GLU A 113 3.55 -16.58 13.01
N SER A 114 2.65 -17.09 12.16
CA SER A 114 2.26 -18.52 12.18
C SER A 114 3.43 -19.44 11.82
N TRP A 115 4.27 -19.02 10.86
CA TRP A 115 5.47 -19.73 10.47
C TRP A 115 6.48 -19.82 11.63
N HIS A 116 6.74 -18.70 12.33
CA HIS A 116 7.64 -18.69 13.48
C HIS A 116 7.14 -19.61 14.59
N LEU A 117 5.85 -19.54 14.94
CA LEU A 117 5.26 -20.45 15.93
C LEU A 117 5.44 -21.94 15.55
N LEU A 118 5.27 -22.26 14.27
CA LEU A 118 5.46 -23.63 13.79
C LEU A 118 6.92 -24.07 13.89
N VAL A 119 7.87 -23.22 13.49
CA VAL A 119 9.30 -23.51 13.56
C VAL A 119 9.76 -23.68 15.00
N ASP A 120 9.30 -22.83 15.91
CA ASP A 120 9.61 -22.92 17.33
C ASP A 120 9.07 -24.23 17.92
N TRP A 121 7.81 -24.59 17.61
CA TRP A 121 7.22 -25.86 18.02
C TRP A 121 7.97 -27.07 17.45
N MET A 122 8.35 -27.04 16.16
CA MET A 122 9.15 -28.11 15.55
C MET A 122 10.50 -28.26 16.26
N THR A 123 11.15 -27.15 16.58
CA THR A 123 12.44 -27.15 17.29
C THR A 123 12.29 -27.74 18.70
N GLU A 124 11.23 -27.41 19.42
CA GLU A 124 10.92 -27.97 20.75
C GLU A 124 10.65 -29.49 20.68
N VAL A 125 9.89 -29.92 19.67
CA VAL A 125 9.61 -31.36 19.43
C VAL A 125 10.89 -32.11 19.05
N GLU A 126 11.73 -31.54 18.18
CA GLU A 126 13.02 -32.13 17.80
C GLU A 126 13.95 -32.28 19.01
N GLN A 127 14.07 -31.24 19.84
CA GLN A 127 14.85 -31.31 21.09
C GLN A 127 14.30 -32.37 22.04
N THR A 128 12.99 -32.46 22.19
CA THR A 128 12.34 -33.48 23.03
C THR A 128 12.59 -34.88 22.47
N LEU A 129 12.54 -35.10 21.16
CA LEU A 129 12.82 -36.41 20.57
C LEU A 129 14.29 -36.80 20.72
N ASP A 130 15.22 -35.86 20.61
CA ASP A 130 16.65 -36.12 20.79
C ASP A 130 17.01 -36.44 22.24
N THR A 131 16.36 -35.82 23.25
CA THR A 131 16.54 -36.23 24.66
C THR A 131 16.01 -37.63 24.94
N HIS A 132 14.92 -38.05 24.27
CA HIS A 132 14.39 -39.42 24.40
C HIS A 132 15.18 -40.49 23.63
N LYS A 133 16.14 -40.12 22.76
CA LYS A 133 17.02 -41.08 22.07
C LYS A 133 18.16 -41.62 22.92
N GLU A 134 18.42 -41.07 24.10
CA GLU A 134 19.21 -41.77 25.11
C GLU A 134 18.37 -42.97 25.58
N ILE A 135 18.49 -44.08 24.83
CA ILE A 135 17.86 -45.35 25.17
C ILE A 135 18.41 -45.74 26.53
N ALA A 136 17.54 -45.63 27.52
CA ALA A 136 17.87 -46.02 28.86
C ALA A 136 18.06 -47.54 28.90
N VAL A 137 19.23 -47.97 29.36
CA VAL A 137 19.67 -49.37 29.26
C VAL A 137 19.08 -50.22 30.40
N SER A 138 18.44 -49.60 31.40
CA SER A 138 17.84 -50.29 32.53
C SER A 138 16.30 -50.33 32.50
N GLN A 139 15.74 -51.40 33.07
CA GLN A 139 14.30 -51.71 33.06
C GLN A 139 13.44 -50.68 33.81
N GLU A 140 14.00 -49.98 34.80
CA GLU A 140 13.35 -48.90 35.54
C GLU A 140 13.17 -47.64 34.68
N GLU A 141 14.20 -47.26 33.91
CA GLU A 141 14.19 -46.03 33.12
C GLU A 141 13.23 -46.14 31.92
N ILE A 142 13.11 -47.33 31.32
CA ILE A 142 12.11 -47.62 30.26
C ILE A 142 10.68 -47.44 30.78
N LYS A 143 10.40 -47.88 32.02
CA LYS A 143 9.08 -47.67 32.64
C LYS A 143 8.79 -46.19 32.87
N GLN A 144 9.80 -45.42 33.27
CA GLN A 144 9.65 -44.00 33.53
C GLN A 144 9.38 -43.21 32.23
N GLN A 145 10.15 -43.47 31.15
CA GLN A 145 9.91 -42.86 29.84
C GLN A 145 8.52 -43.19 29.26
N LEU A 146 8.03 -44.43 29.43
CA LEU A 146 6.68 -44.81 29.00
C LEU A 146 5.55 -44.10 29.76
N THR A 147 5.84 -43.55 30.94
CA THR A 147 4.87 -42.82 31.76
C THR A 147 4.84 -41.33 31.40
N GLU A 148 5.98 -40.78 30.98
CA GLU A 148 6.16 -39.37 30.60
C GLU A 148 5.71 -39.07 29.15
N GLN A 149 5.65 -40.08 28.27
CA GLN A 149 5.16 -39.95 26.89
C GLN A 149 3.63 -40.12 26.70
N LYS A 150 2.85 -40.14 27.79
CA LYS A 150 1.37 -40.16 27.75
C LYS A 150 0.77 -38.76 27.80
#